data_AF-A0A429RTZ6-F1
#
_entry.id   AF-A0A429RTZ6-F1
#
_cell.length_a   1.000
_cell.length_b   1.000
_cell.length_c   1.000
_cell.angle_alpha   90.00
_cell.angle_beta   90.00
_cell.angle_gamma   90.00
#
_symmetry.space_group_name_H-M   'P 1'
#
loop_
_entity.id
_entity.type
_entity.pdbx_description
1 polymer ?
#
loop_
_entity_poly.entity_id
_entity_poly.type
_entity_poly.pdbx_seq_one_letter_code
_entity_poly.pdbx_strand_id
1 'polypeptide(L)'
;ALEHVLPALTGVAGSPVTLLTLTGPGHGPAAAFAVSDVPRSEWDEEALKVRFEDLAWLEETARAHHRVIEELAAHTTVLPLRLATLYAD
;
A
#
# COMPACT_ATOMS: atom_id res chain seq x y z
N ALA A 1 -18.78 -3.32 -2.01
CA ALA A 1 -17.92 -3.51 -3.22
C ALA A 1 -16.47 -3.83 -2.83
N LEU A 2 -15.74 -2.91 -2.18
CA LEU A 2 -14.37 -3.15 -1.69
C LEU A 2 -14.25 -4.34 -0.73
N GLU A 3 -15.27 -4.57 0.10
CA GLU A 3 -15.34 -5.70 1.05
C GLU A 3 -15.14 -7.09 0.40
N HIS A 4 -15.45 -7.23 -0.89
CA HIS A 4 -15.28 -8.48 -1.63
C HIS A 4 -13.90 -8.60 -2.28
N VAL A 5 -13.23 -7.47 -2.51
CA VAL A 5 -11.94 -7.40 -3.23
C VAL A 5 -10.78 -7.51 -2.26
N LEU A 6 -10.87 -6.81 -1.12
CA LEU A 6 -9.80 -6.75 -0.12
C LEU A 6 -9.32 -8.13 0.36
N PRO A 7 -10.19 -9.12 0.64
CA PRO A 7 -9.74 -10.44 1.12
C PRO A 7 -8.88 -11.20 0.10
N ALA A 8 -9.02 -10.89 -1.20
CA ALA A 8 -8.26 -11.51 -2.28
C ALA A 8 -7.09 -10.64 -2.77
N LEU A 9 -6.97 -9.40 -2.28
CA LEU A 9 -5.97 -8.45 -2.76
C LEU A 9 -4.66 -8.60 -2.00
N THR A 10 -3.63 -9.00 -2.73
CA THR A 10 -2.26 -9.07 -2.22
C THR A 10 -1.54 -7.75 -2.47
N GLY A 11 -1.06 -7.16 -1.40
CA GLY A 11 -0.26 -5.94 -1.38
C GLY A 11 1.22 -6.20 -1.63
N VAL A 12 2.01 -5.22 -1.20
CA VAL A 12 3.47 -5.28 -1.31
C VAL A 12 4.03 -6.33 -0.33
N ALA A 13 5.15 -6.95 -0.68
CA ALA A 13 5.77 -8.05 0.06
C ALA A 13 4.89 -9.31 0.25
N GLY A 14 3.82 -9.45 -0.55
CA GLY A 14 2.93 -10.61 -0.48
C GLY A 14 1.93 -10.56 0.67
N SER A 15 1.87 -9.47 1.42
CA SER A 15 0.96 -9.30 2.55
C SER A 15 -0.46 -8.93 2.09
N PRO A 16 -1.51 -9.32 2.82
CA PRO A 16 -2.88 -8.89 2.50
C PRO A 16 -3.05 -7.37 2.65
N VAL A 17 -3.95 -6.79 1.85
CA VAL A 17 -4.31 -5.37 1.98
C VAL A 17 -5.42 -5.19 3.01
N THR A 18 -5.23 -4.26 3.94
CA THR A 18 -6.23 -3.85 4.94
C THR A 18 -6.55 -2.36 4.79
N LEU A 19 -7.67 -1.92 5.38
CA LEU A 19 -8.05 -0.51 5.40
C LEU A 19 -7.87 0.08 6.79
N LEU A 20 -7.06 1.14 6.87
CA LEU A 20 -6.90 1.98 8.06
C LEU A 20 -7.77 3.23 7.89
N THR A 21 -8.88 3.29 8.65
CA THR A 21 -9.82 4.43 8.59
C THR A 21 -9.30 5.62 9.39
N LEU A 22 -9.35 6.81 8.80
CA LEU A 22 -9.07 8.05 9.53
C LEU A 22 -10.33 8.56 10.22
N THR A 23 -10.36 8.42 11.54
CA THR A 23 -11.34 9.11 12.38
C THR A 23 -10.76 10.43 12.86
N GLY A 24 -11.25 11.55 12.31
CA GLY A 24 -10.89 12.90 12.73
C GLY A 24 -12.12 13.78 12.93
N PRO A 25 -12.08 14.80 13.81
CA PRO A 25 -13.17 15.74 13.98
C PRO A 25 -13.24 16.68 12.76
N GLY A 26 -14.05 16.31 11.77
CA GLY A 26 -14.28 17.11 10.57
C GLY A 26 -15.34 16.47 9.69
N HIS A 27 -16.30 17.27 9.21
CA HIS A 27 -17.47 16.84 8.43
C HIS A 27 -17.14 16.45 6.97
N GLY A 28 -15.93 15.94 6.72
CA GLY A 28 -15.51 15.44 5.42
C GLY A 28 -15.82 13.94 5.24
N PRO A 29 -15.85 13.42 4.01
CA PRO A 29 -15.98 11.99 3.79
C PRO A 29 -14.85 11.24 4.52
N ALA A 30 -15.18 10.14 5.18
CA ALA A 30 -14.21 9.31 5.88
C ALA A 30 -13.20 8.74 4.87
N ALA A 31 -11.95 9.20 4.94
CA ALA A 31 -10.86 8.65 4.16
C ALA A 31 -10.30 7.40 4.86
N ALA A 32 -9.82 6.45 4.06
CA ALA A 32 -9.10 5.28 4.55
C ALA A 32 -7.82 5.11 3.74
N PHE A 33 -6.78 4.61 4.41
CA PHE A 33 -5.56 4.17 3.77
C PHE A 33 -5.65 2.67 3.50
N ALA A 34 -5.34 2.26 2.27
CA ALA A 34 -5.08 0.86 1.97
C ALA A 34 -3.61 0.57 2.30
N VAL A 35 -3.37 -0.36 3.22
CA VAL A 35 -2.04 -0.67 3.76
C VAL A 35 -1.78 -2.18 3.70
N SER A 36 -0.51 -2.55 3.62
CA SER A 36 -0.06 -3.94 3.72
C SER A 36 1.21 -3.98 4.55
N ASP A 37 1.27 -4.89 5.52
CA ASP A 37 2.41 -4.98 6.43
C ASP A 37 3.68 -5.45 5.70
N VAL A 38 4.82 -4.90 6.10
CA VAL A 38 6.13 -5.26 5.53
C VAL A 38 7.15 -5.51 6.64
N PRO A 39 8.12 -6.43 6.45
CA PRO A 39 9.16 -6.67 7.46
C PRO A 39 10.03 -5.42 7.65
N ARG A 40 10.06 -4.88 8.87
CA ARG A 40 10.83 -3.66 9.18
C ARG A 40 12.31 -3.75 8.78
N SER A 41 12.93 -4.91 8.98
CA SER A 41 14.35 -5.14 8.63
C SER A 41 14.65 -5.07 7.14
N GLU A 42 13.63 -5.15 6.28
CA GLU A 42 13.78 -5.07 4.82
C GLU A 42 13.28 -3.74 4.24
N TRP A 43 12.60 -2.94 5.07
CA TRP A 43 11.87 -1.73 4.67
C TRP A 43 12.23 -0.49 5.47
N ASP A 44 13.22 -0.57 6.36
CA ASP A 44 13.80 0.63 6.96
C ASP A 44 14.56 1.48 5.93
N GLU A 45 14.93 2.70 6.33
CA GLU A 45 15.54 3.67 5.42
C GLU A 45 16.85 3.16 4.80
N GLU A 46 17.66 2.42 5.57
CA GLU A 46 18.95 1.90 5.09
C GLU A 46 18.74 0.75 4.12
N ALA A 47 17.83 -0.18 4.44
CA ALA A 47 17.45 -1.28 3.57
C ALA A 47 16.88 -0.76 2.24
N LEU A 48 15.98 0.23 2.27
CA LEU A 48 15.38 0.79 1.07
C LEU A 48 16.41 1.44 0.13
N LYS A 49 17.44 2.11 0.67
CA LYS A 49 18.52 2.66 -0.16
C LYS A 49 19.22 1.58 -0.97
N VAL A 50 19.54 0.45 -0.33
CA VAL A 50 20.17 -0.70 -1.00
C VAL A 50 19.21 -1.35 -1.98
N ARG A 51 17.95 -1.57 -1.59
CA ARG A 51 16.96 -2.27 -2.42
C ARG A 51 16.53 -1.46 -3.65
N PHE A 52 16.60 -0.12 -3.60
CA PHE A 52 16.35 0.73 -4.78
C PHE A 52 17.43 0.60 -5.87
N GLU A 53 18.62 0.10 -5.53
CA GLU A 53 19.65 -0.22 -6.52
C GLU A 53 19.42 -1.61 -7.16
N ASP A 54 18.60 -2.47 -6.54
CA ASP A 54 18.15 -3.75 -7.09
C ASP A 54 16.93 -3.54 -8.00
N LEU A 55 17.17 -3.44 -9.30
CA LEU A 55 16.11 -3.19 -10.28
C LEU A 55 15.05 -4.28 -10.35
N ALA A 56 15.40 -5.54 -10.09
CA ALA A 56 14.43 -6.64 -10.11
C ALA A 56 13.47 -6.52 -8.93
N TRP A 57 14.00 -6.25 -7.74
CA TRP A 57 13.18 -5.98 -6.57
C TRP A 57 12.34 -4.71 -6.73
N LEU A 58 12.91 -3.65 -7.29
CA LEU A 58 12.20 -2.39 -7.51
C LEU A 58 11.03 -2.58 -8.49
N GLU A 59 11.23 -3.33 -9.58
CA GLU A 59 10.17 -3.66 -10.54
C GLU A 59 9.05 -4.47 -9.88
N GLU A 60 9.40 -5.55 -9.17
CA GLU A 60 8.42 -6.40 -8.48
C GLU A 60 7.57 -5.58 -7.50
N THR A 61 8.25 -4.76 -6.70
CA THR A 61 7.62 -3.88 -5.71
C THR A 61 6.72 -2.83 -6.36
N ALA A 62 7.19 -2.17 -7.42
CA ALA A 62 6.42 -1.18 -8.15
C ALA A 62 5.18 -1.79 -8.81
N ARG A 63 5.29 -3.00 -9.37
CA ARG A 63 4.15 -3.72 -9.97
C ARG A 63 3.14 -4.15 -8.91
N ALA A 64 3.59 -4.66 -7.77
CA ALA A 64 2.70 -5.00 -6.66
C ALA A 64 1.93 -3.77 -6.16
N HIS A 65 2.62 -2.64 -5.97
CA HIS A 65 2.00 -1.36 -5.62
C HIS A 65 0.98 -0.90 -6.66
N HIS A 66 1.33 -0.96 -7.95
CA HIS A 66 0.44 -0.53 -9.03
C HIS A 66 -0.82 -1.40 -9.12
N ARG A 67 -0.69 -2.72 -8.97
CA ARG A 67 -1.83 -3.65 -8.98
C ARG A 67 -2.86 -3.29 -7.91
N VAL A 68 -2.42 -2.99 -6.68
CA VAL A 68 -3.33 -2.55 -5.61
C VAL A 68 -4.10 -1.29 -6.01
N ILE A 69 -3.41 -0.32 -6.61
CA ILE A 69 -4.04 0.93 -7.07
C ILE A 69 -5.08 0.63 -8.15
N GLU A 70 -4.74 -0.15 -9.18
CA GLU A 70 -5.64 -0.49 -10.28
C GLU A 70 -6.90 -1.20 -9.79
N GLU A 71 -6.73 -2.21 -8.93
CA GLU A 71 -7.85 -2.97 -8.37
C GLU A 71 -8.77 -2.08 -7.51
N LEU A 72 -8.22 -1.23 -6.65
CA LEU A 72 -9.05 -0.31 -5.85
C LEU A 72 -9.71 0.77 -6.71
N ALA A 73 -9.01 1.32 -7.70
CA ALA A 73 -9.51 2.34 -8.61
C ALA A 73 -10.70 1.86 -9.45
N ALA A 74 -10.79 0.56 -9.72
CA ALA A 74 -11.94 -0.04 -10.40
C ALA A 74 -13.24 0.02 -9.57
N HIS A 75 -13.14 0.23 -8.25
CA HIS A 75 -14.27 0.17 -7.32
C HIS A 75 -14.54 1.47 -6.56
N THR A 76 -13.59 2.38 -6.49
CA THR A 76 -13.72 3.66 -5.78
C THR A 76 -12.75 4.71 -6.30
N THR A 77 -12.97 5.97 -5.92
CA THR A 77 -11.97 7.03 -6.11
C THR A 77 -10.77 6.78 -5.19
N VAL A 78 -9.57 6.77 -5.76
CA VAL A 78 -8.31 6.59 -5.03
C VAL A 78 -7.37 7.77 -5.24
N LEU A 79 -6.55 8.06 -4.23
CA LEU A 79 -5.41 8.98 -4.33
C LEU A 79 -4.12 8.16 -4.19
N PRO A 80 -3.38 7.90 -5.28
CA PRO A 80 -2.14 7.14 -5.20
C PRO A 80 -1.06 7.87 -4.40
N LEU A 81 -0.44 7.16 -3.45
CA LEU A 81 0.74 7.64 -2.75
C LEU A 81 2.00 7.30 -3.57
N ARG A 82 3.13 7.95 -3.22
CA ARG A 82 4.42 7.60 -3.83
C ARG A 82 4.84 6.21 -3.36
N LEU A 83 5.54 5.49 -4.22
CA LEU A 83 6.14 4.19 -3.89
C LEU A 83 7.01 4.32 -2.62
N ALA A 84 6.97 3.30 -1.77
CA ALA A 84 7.67 3.26 -0.48
C ALA A 84 7.26 4.37 0.50
N THR A 85 5.98 4.76 0.50
CA THR A 85 5.40 5.53 1.61
C THR A 85 5.10 4.57 2.76
N LEU A 86 5.89 4.66 3.82
CA LEU A 86 5.74 3.84 5.03
C LEU A 86 5.20 4.67 6.19
N TYR A 87 4.35 4.05 6.99
CA TYR A 87 4.00 4.55 8.32
C TYR A 87 4.53 3.57 9.35
N ALA A 88 5.00 4.09 10.48
CA ALA A 88 5.41 3.28 11.62
C ALA A 88 4.44 3.59 12.77
N ASP A 89 3.79 2.55 13.28
CA ASP A 89 2.99 2.57 14.50
C ASP A 89 3.71 1.84 15.67
#